data_AF-A0A6J4UXV9-F1
#
_entry.id   AF-A0A6J4UXV9-F1
#
_cell.length_a   1.000
_cell.length_b   1.000
_cell.length_c   1.000
_cell.angle_alpha   90.00
_cell.angle_beta   90.00
_cell.angle_gamma   90.00
#
_symmetry.space_group_name_H-M   'P 1'
#
loop_
_entity.id
_entity.type
_entity.pdbx_description
1 polymer ?
#
loop_
_entity_poly.entity_id
_entity_poly.type
_entity_poly.pdbx_seq_one_letter_code
_entity_poly.pdbx_strand_id
1 'polypeptide(L)'
;MRFIPTRIHGMADYLLGALLVLAPWLFGFADGGAEMWVPVVLGAGVVLYSLLTDYELGLVRRIPMRVHLGLDLAGGVVLAASPWVFGFADRVWLPHLIFGLLEIGAALTTRTTPEA
;
A
#
# COMPACT_ATOMS: atom_id res chain seq x y z
N MET A 1 -15.77 -11.75 -0.20
CA MET A 1 -16.91 -10.81 -0.36
C MET A 1 -16.33 -9.42 -0.50
N ARG A 2 -16.85 -8.58 -1.40
CA ARG A 2 -16.35 -7.21 -1.61
C ARG A 2 -17.32 -6.20 -1.02
N PHE A 3 -16.99 -5.65 0.14
CA PHE A 3 -17.90 -4.81 0.93
C PHE A 3 -17.28 -3.47 1.33
N ILE A 4 -15.96 -3.27 1.21
CA ILE A 4 -15.34 -1.98 1.50
C ILE A 4 -15.68 -0.99 0.35
N PRO A 5 -16.25 0.18 0.65
CA PRO A 5 -16.42 1.27 -0.31
C PRO A 5 -15.11 1.77 -0.91
N THR A 6 -15.09 2.09 -2.20
CA THR A 6 -13.92 2.68 -2.89
C THR A 6 -13.50 4.00 -2.27
N ARG A 7 -14.45 4.81 -1.77
CA ARG A 7 -14.14 6.04 -1.04
C ARG A 7 -13.35 5.77 0.24
N ILE A 8 -13.75 4.76 1.01
CA ILE A 8 -13.09 4.39 2.27
C ILE A 8 -11.71 3.80 1.99
N HIS A 9 -11.61 2.95 0.97
CA HIS A 9 -10.32 2.43 0.49
C HIS A 9 -9.39 3.58 0.07
N GLY A 10 -9.86 4.52 -0.74
CA GLY A 10 -9.07 5.69 -1.15
C GLY A 10 -8.57 6.54 0.02
N MET A 11 -9.39 6.73 1.07
CA MET A 11 -8.92 7.41 2.29
C MET A 11 -7.80 6.61 2.97
N ALA A 12 -7.94 5.29 3.02
CA ALA A 12 -6.94 4.40 3.58
C ALA A 12 -5.64 4.42 2.74
N ASP A 13 -5.71 4.49 1.41
CA ASP A 13 -4.52 4.55 0.55
C ASP A 13 -3.64 5.76 0.86
N TYR A 14 -4.23 6.95 1.00
CA TYR A 14 -3.47 8.15 1.34
C TYR A 14 -2.87 8.07 2.74
N LEU A 15 -3.63 7.55 3.71
CA LEU A 15 -3.16 7.41 5.09
C LEU A 15 -2.04 6.37 5.21
N LEU A 16 -2.27 5.16 4.67
CA LEU A 16 -1.30 4.07 4.69
C LEU A 16 -0.10 4.37 3.81
N GLY A 17 -0.28 4.95 2.63
CA GLY A 17 0.80 5.38 1.76
C GLY A 17 1.72 6.39 2.45
N ALA A 18 1.15 7.41 3.11
CA ALA A 18 1.94 8.35 3.92
C ALA A 18 2.62 7.65 5.11
N LEU A 19 1.92 6.75 5.81
CA LEU A 19 2.47 6.01 6.93
C LEU A 19 3.64 5.11 6.50
N LEU A 20 3.54 4.45 5.34
CA LEU A 20 4.61 3.62 4.77
C LEU A 20 5.83 4.45 4.40
N VAL A 21 5.64 5.62 3.80
CA VAL A 21 6.73 6.56 3.52
C VAL A 21 7.40 7.01 4.81
N LEU A 22 6.65 7.24 5.89
CA LEU A 22 7.21 7.72 7.15
C LEU A 22 7.69 6.59 8.08
N ALA A 23 7.30 5.35 7.82
CA ALA A 23 7.54 4.20 8.70
C ALA A 23 9.01 4.02 9.12
N PRO A 24 10.03 4.14 8.23
CA PRO A 24 11.42 3.99 8.65
C PRO A 24 11.84 4.97 9.72
N TRP A 25 11.36 6.21 9.65
CA TRP A 25 11.68 7.25 10.63
C TRP A 25 10.87 7.10 11.91
N LEU A 26 9.59 6.72 11.80
CA LEU A 26 8.70 6.56 12.95
C LEU A 26 9.07 5.35 13.82
N PHE A 27 9.56 4.27 13.21
CA PHE A 27 9.86 3.01 13.89
C PHE A 27 11.36 2.72 14.03
N GLY A 28 12.23 3.66 13.60
CA GLY A 28 13.67 3.60 13.88
C GLY A 28 14.44 2.60 13.02
N PHE A 29 14.09 2.45 11.74
CA PHE A 29 14.81 1.63 10.76
C PHE A 29 15.25 2.39 9.50
N ALA A 30 15.39 3.71 9.59
CA ALA A 30 15.87 4.58 8.52
C ALA A 30 17.39 4.49 8.31
N ASP A 31 17.90 3.29 8.02
CA ASP A 31 19.34 2.98 7.97
C ASP A 31 19.92 2.90 6.54
N GLY A 32 19.12 3.24 5.52
CA GLY A 32 19.53 3.26 4.12
C GLY A 32 19.46 1.92 3.39
N GLY A 33 19.08 0.84 4.07
CA GLY A 33 18.92 -0.50 3.50
C GLY A 33 17.56 -0.77 2.84
N ALA A 34 17.33 -2.02 2.46
CA ALA A 34 16.06 -2.46 1.85
C ALA A 34 14.87 -2.31 2.81
N GLU A 35 15.10 -2.53 4.10
CA GLU A 35 14.12 -2.32 5.17
C GLU A 35 13.58 -0.89 5.20
N MET A 36 14.37 0.08 4.77
CA MET A 36 13.94 1.48 4.66
C MET A 36 13.25 1.74 3.32
N TRP A 37 13.89 1.36 2.22
CA TRP A 37 13.46 1.82 0.89
C TRP A 37 12.26 1.05 0.33
N VAL A 38 12.05 -0.21 0.69
CA VAL A 38 10.89 -0.99 0.22
C VAL A 38 9.56 -0.31 0.61
N PRO A 39 9.27 -0.03 1.88
CA PRO A 39 8.01 0.61 2.26
C PRO A 39 7.93 2.06 1.75
N VAL A 40 9.05 2.77 1.65
CA VAL A 40 9.06 4.14 1.10
C VAL A 40 8.64 4.17 -0.37
N VAL A 41 9.24 3.30 -1.20
CA VAL A 41 8.93 3.25 -2.63
C VAL A 41 7.51 2.75 -2.86
N LEU A 42 7.08 1.70 -2.13
CA LEU A 42 5.72 1.18 -2.25
C LEU A 42 4.69 2.20 -1.78
N GLY A 43 4.88 2.83 -0.61
CA GLY A 43 3.99 3.87 -0.09
C GLY A 43 3.89 5.09 -1.01
N ALA A 44 5.02 5.57 -1.54
CA ALA A 44 5.02 6.65 -2.54
C ALA A 44 4.31 6.23 -3.83
N GLY A 45 4.50 4.97 -4.25
CA GLY A 45 3.79 4.37 -5.38
C GLY A 45 2.27 4.38 -5.16
N VAL A 46 1.81 3.89 -4.00
CA VAL A 46 0.40 3.88 -3.59
C VAL A 46 -0.22 5.27 -3.71
N VAL A 47 0.42 6.29 -3.14
CA VAL A 47 -0.06 7.67 -3.24
C VAL A 47 -0.12 8.13 -4.70
N LEU A 48 0.92 7.83 -5.48
CA LEU A 48 1.00 8.28 -6.87
C LEU A 48 -0.09 7.65 -7.74
N TYR A 49 -0.24 6.32 -7.73
CA TYR A 49 -1.28 5.69 -8.55
C TYR A 49 -2.69 5.96 -7.99
N SER A 50 -2.85 6.21 -6.68
CA SER A 50 -4.10 6.69 -6.08
C SER A 50 -4.56 8.02 -6.67
N LEU A 51 -3.65 9.00 -6.81
CA LEU A 51 -3.94 10.27 -7.48
C LEU A 51 -4.37 10.08 -8.93
N LEU A 52 -3.87 9.02 -9.58
CA LEU A 52 -4.21 8.68 -10.96
C LEU A 52 -5.43 7.76 -11.07
N THR A 53 -5.97 7.24 -9.98
CA THR A 53 -7.04 6.23 -9.99
C THR A 53 -8.39 6.87 -10.25
N ASP A 54 -9.20 6.21 -11.07
CA ASP A 54 -10.59 6.57 -11.30
C ASP A 54 -11.43 6.06 -10.12
N TYR A 55 -11.48 6.88 -9.07
CA TYR A 55 -12.33 6.77 -7.88
C TYR A 55 -12.55 8.17 -7.27
N GLU A 56 -13.26 8.27 -6.15
CA GLU A 56 -13.78 9.52 -5.61
C GLU A 56 -12.66 10.53 -5.28
N LEU A 57 -11.54 10.03 -4.75
CA LEU A 57 -10.40 10.84 -4.30
C LEU A 57 -9.27 10.94 -5.34
N GLY A 58 -9.51 10.49 -6.56
CA GLY A 58 -8.54 10.55 -7.65
C GLY A 58 -8.52 11.94 -8.29
N LEU A 59 -7.31 12.44 -8.59
CA LEU A 59 -7.11 13.74 -9.21
C LEU A 59 -7.23 13.68 -10.75
N VAL A 60 -6.60 12.68 -11.37
CA VAL A 60 -6.51 12.57 -12.85
C VAL A 60 -7.47 11.51 -13.41
N ARG A 61 -7.85 10.51 -12.61
CA ARG A 61 -8.85 9.49 -12.93
C ARG A 61 -8.61 8.76 -14.26
N ARG A 62 -7.43 8.13 -14.39
CA ARG A 62 -6.97 7.39 -15.59
C ARG A 62 -6.76 5.90 -15.35
N ILE A 63 -6.43 5.50 -14.13
CA ILE A 63 -6.20 4.10 -13.77
C ILE A 63 -7.53 3.51 -13.28
N PRO A 64 -8.10 2.48 -13.92
CA PRO A 64 -9.33 1.86 -13.44
C PRO A 64 -9.14 1.28 -12.04
N MET A 65 -10.14 1.39 -11.16
CA MET A 65 -10.08 0.84 -9.79
C MET A 65 -9.67 -0.63 -9.73
N ARG A 66 -10.03 -1.44 -10.72
CA ARG A 66 -9.59 -2.86 -10.82
C ARG A 66 -8.07 -3.00 -10.95
N VAL A 67 -7.44 -2.11 -11.71
CA VAL A 67 -5.99 -2.09 -11.90
C VAL A 67 -5.32 -1.62 -10.62
N HIS A 68 -5.84 -0.56 -9.99
CA HIS A 68 -5.40 -0.10 -8.68
C HIS A 68 -5.38 -1.24 -7.65
N LEU A 69 -6.49 -1.95 -7.46
CA LEU A 69 -6.57 -3.07 -6.51
C LEU A 69 -5.62 -4.22 -6.87
N GLY A 70 -5.30 -4.39 -8.15
CA GLY A 70 -4.29 -5.34 -8.60
C GLY A 70 -2.87 -4.90 -8.20
N LEU A 71 -2.58 -3.60 -8.30
CA LEU A 71 -1.33 -3.01 -7.83
C LEU A 71 -1.21 -3.13 -6.31
N ASP A 72 -2.26 -2.82 -5.54
CA ASP A 72 -2.29 -2.99 -4.08
C ASP A 72 -2.00 -4.44 -3.68
N LEU A 73 -2.65 -5.40 -4.35
CA LEU A 73 -2.44 -6.82 -4.04
C LEU A 73 -0.99 -7.23 -4.30
N ALA A 74 -0.41 -6.79 -5.41
CA ALA A 74 0.98 -7.08 -5.74
C ALA A 74 1.95 -6.38 -4.78
N GLY A 75 1.72 -5.08 -4.50
CA GLY A 75 2.49 -4.26 -3.58
C GLY A 75 2.47 -4.84 -2.17
N GLY A 76 1.30 -5.18 -1.66
CA GLY A 76 1.12 -5.78 -0.35
C GLY A 76 1.81 -7.14 -0.21
N VAL A 77 1.77 -7.99 -1.25
CA VAL A 77 2.54 -9.26 -1.26
C VAL A 77 4.04 -9.02 -1.24
N VAL A 78 4.53 -8.10 -2.08
CA VAL A 78 5.96 -7.72 -2.09
C VAL A 78 6.38 -7.18 -0.72
N LEU A 79 5.60 -6.27 -0.15
CA LEU A 79 5.86 -5.67 1.15
C LEU A 79 5.88 -6.73 2.25
N ALA A 80 4.86 -7.59 2.30
CA ALA A 80 4.76 -8.66 3.28
C ALA A 80 5.93 -9.65 3.18
N ALA A 81 6.36 -10.03 1.98
CA ALA A 81 7.44 -10.97 1.79
C ALA A 81 8.84 -10.34 1.92
N SER A 82 8.95 -9.02 1.80
CA SER A 82 10.22 -8.30 1.71
C SER A 82 11.24 -8.61 2.81
N PRO A 83 10.87 -8.78 4.11
CA PRO A 83 11.88 -9.05 5.14
C PRO A 83 12.66 -10.34 4.89
N TRP A 84 11.99 -11.37 4.40
CA TRP A 84 12.61 -12.67 4.10
C TRP A 84 13.32 -12.66 2.74
N VAL A 85 12.72 -12.00 1.74
CA VAL A 85 13.28 -11.93 0.38
C VAL A 85 14.60 -11.15 0.35
N PHE A 86 14.68 -10.05 1.10
CA PHE A 86 15.87 -9.19 1.15
C PHE A 86 16.77 -9.43 2.36
N GLY A 87 16.43 -10.40 3.22
CA GLY A 87 17.32 -10.85 4.30
C GLY A 87 17.42 -9.92 5.51
N PHE A 88 16.39 -9.10 5.77
CA PHE A 88 16.33 -8.21 6.94
C PHE A 88 15.31 -8.65 8.00
N ALA A 89 14.76 -9.86 7.88
CA ALA A 89 13.74 -10.40 8.79
C ALA A 89 14.17 -10.45 10.26
N ASP A 90 15.45 -10.70 10.55
CA ASP A 90 15.97 -10.73 11.93
C ASP A 90 16.00 -9.34 12.59
N ARG A 91 15.87 -8.28 11.78
CA ARG A 91 15.92 -6.88 12.23
C ARG A 91 14.53 -6.24 12.24
N VAL A 92 13.84 -6.26 11.09
CA VAL A 92 12.59 -5.50 10.88
C VAL A 92 11.63 -6.28 9.98
N TRP A 93 10.79 -7.13 10.54
CA TRP A 93 9.79 -7.86 9.76
C TRP A 93 8.36 -7.37 10.03
N LEU A 94 8.06 -7.00 11.27
CA LEU A 94 6.70 -6.76 11.74
C LEU A 94 5.96 -5.64 10.99
N PRO A 95 6.49 -4.41 10.83
CA PRO A 95 5.76 -3.36 10.12
C PRO A 95 5.52 -3.70 8.64
N HIS A 96 6.48 -4.33 7.98
CA HIS A 96 6.36 -4.78 6.60
C HIS A 96 5.26 -5.84 6.46
N LEU A 97 5.26 -6.86 7.33
CA LEU A 97 4.25 -7.90 7.29
C LEU A 97 2.84 -7.35 7.58
N ILE A 98 2.69 -6.54 8.64
CA ILE A 98 1.39 -6.01 9.03
C ILE A 98 0.80 -5.14 7.92
N PHE A 99 1.56 -4.16 7.41
CA PHE A 99 1.04 -3.29 6.36
C PHE A 99 0.79 -4.05 5.06
N GLY A 100 1.67 -4.99 4.68
CA GLY A 100 1.44 -5.81 3.50
C GLY A 100 0.18 -6.67 3.61
N LEU A 101 -0.08 -7.28 4.77
CA LEU A 101 -1.32 -8.04 4.99
C LEU A 101 -2.57 -7.16 5.01
N LEU A 102 -2.48 -5.93 5.56
CA LEU A 102 -3.58 -4.96 5.52
C LEU A 102 -3.91 -4.55 4.09
N GLU A 103 -2.90 -4.28 3.27
CA GLU A 103 -3.04 -3.90 1.86
C GLU A 103 -3.65 -5.05 1.04
N ILE A 104 -3.17 -6.29 1.22
CA ILE A 104 -3.76 -7.49 0.62
C ILE A 104 -5.24 -7.64 1.04
N GLY A 105 -5.52 -7.51 2.34
CA GLY A 105 -6.87 -7.62 2.88
C GLY A 105 -7.81 -6.58 2.28
N ALA A 106 -7.38 -5.32 2.21
CA ALA A 106 -8.12 -4.23 1.59
C ALA A 106 -8.38 -4.51 0.12
N ALA A 107 -7.34 -4.85 -0.65
CA ALA A 107 -7.45 -5.13 -2.09
C ALA A 107 -8.49 -6.23 -2.43
N LEU A 108 -8.53 -7.29 -1.61
CA LEU A 108 -9.43 -8.43 -1.79
C LEU A 108 -10.87 -8.14 -1.34
N THR A 109 -11.07 -7.20 -0.43
CA THR A 109 -12.38 -6.90 0.19
C THR A 109 -13.02 -5.59 -0.30
N THR A 110 -12.29 -4.76 -1.05
CA THR A 110 -12.80 -3.52 -1.66
C THR A 110 -13.59 -3.76 -2.95
N ARG A 111 -14.65 -2.96 -3.14
CA ARG A 111 -15.46 -2.93 -4.37
C ARG A 111 -14.61 -2.49 -5.57
N THR A 112 -14.92 -3.02 -6.76
CA THR A 112 -14.09 -2.79 -7.97
C THR A 112 -14.53 -1.64 -8.86
N THR A 113 -15.63 -1.00 -8.48
CA THR A 113 -16.27 0.06 -9.25
C THR A 113 -16.44 1.25 -8.32
N PRO A 114 -16.07 2.46 -8.76
CA PRO A 114 -16.32 3.68 -8.01
C PRO A 114 -17.79 3.84 -7.63
N GLU A 115 -18.04 4.56 -6.55
CA GLU A 115 -19.38 5.03 -6.19
C GLU A 115 -19.84 6.11 -7.17
N ALA A 116 -21.17 6.18 -7.35
CA ALA A 116 -21.82 7.17 -8.19
C ALA A 116 -21.91 8.54 -7.50
#